data_AF-A0A1H7IAF6-F1
#
_entry.id   AF-A0A1H7IAF6-F1
#
_cell.length_a   1.000
_cell.length_b   1.000
_cell.length_c   1.000
_cell.angle_alpha   90.00
_cell.angle_beta   90.00
_cell.angle_gamma   90.00
#
_symmetry.space_group_name_H-M   'P 1'
#
loop_
_entity.id
_entity.type
_entity.pdbx_description
1 polymer ?
#
loop_
_entity_poly.entity_id
_entity_poly.type
_entity_poly.pdbx_seq_one_letter_code
_entity_poly.pdbx_strand_id
1 'polypeptide(L)'
;MGSRMMHYALGKVLADRLAPKDREGFILGCILPDALPAKVKQERNSHFITVFDDGKYKWFDSLAFYEKYADELKTDAIYLGYYFHLISDNIFRQTFYIDMGLITRRGEKSLFEEFYNDYNLLNPQITAGFGLEKNIAVPERLFETKLYKDYGFEPENLINDLYADMDMHIEGTLRHFSMDIVRGFVDKSADLCIRELEALTNGRGHVYDKYEMAIENHYSDKK
;
A
#
# COMPACT_ATOMS: atom_id res chain seq x y z
N MET A 1 -10.47 4.44 4.33
CA MET A 1 -9.20 4.67 3.61
C MET A 1 -9.32 3.96 2.27
N GLY A 2 -9.56 4.69 1.18
CA GLY A 2 -9.87 4.08 -0.12
C GLY A 2 -8.66 3.58 -0.93
N SER A 3 -7.43 3.68 -0.39
CA SER A 3 -6.26 3.02 -0.98
C SER A 3 -6.26 1.51 -0.84
N ARG A 4 -7.02 0.93 0.13
CA ARG A 4 -7.03 -0.52 0.38
C ARG A 4 -7.43 -1.34 -0.84
N MET A 5 -8.40 -0.86 -1.62
CA MET A 5 -8.83 -1.48 -2.88
C MET A 5 -7.70 -1.50 -3.91
N MET A 6 -6.89 -0.45 -3.95
CA MET A 6 -5.74 -0.37 -4.84
C MET A 6 -4.58 -1.24 -4.38
N HIS A 7 -4.33 -1.39 -3.07
CA HIS A 7 -3.36 -2.35 -2.56
C HIS A 7 -3.79 -3.80 -2.83
N TYR A 8 -5.09 -4.10 -2.73
CA TYR A 8 -5.60 -5.41 -3.12
C TYR A 8 -5.43 -5.66 -4.64
N ALA A 9 -5.74 -4.67 -5.47
CA ALA A 9 -5.48 -4.73 -6.91
C ALA A 9 -4.00 -4.94 -7.23
N LEU A 10 -3.11 -4.21 -6.57
CA LEU A 10 -1.66 -4.40 -6.71
C LEU A 10 -1.24 -5.82 -6.31
N GLY A 11 -1.71 -6.32 -5.16
CA GLY A 11 -1.42 -7.68 -4.70
C GLY A 11 -1.87 -8.74 -5.70
N LYS A 12 -3.07 -8.58 -6.28
CA LYS A 12 -3.61 -9.47 -7.33
C LYS A 12 -2.71 -9.46 -8.58
N VAL A 13 -2.37 -8.27 -9.10
CA VAL A 13 -1.52 -8.09 -10.29
C VAL A 13 -0.13 -8.69 -10.06
N LEU A 14 0.49 -8.41 -8.91
CA LEU A 14 1.80 -8.96 -8.58
C LEU A 14 1.75 -10.48 -8.41
N ALA A 15 0.72 -11.02 -7.78
CA ALA A 15 0.55 -12.47 -7.64
C ALA A 15 0.39 -13.17 -9.01
N ASP A 16 -0.25 -12.53 -9.98
CA ASP A 16 -0.36 -13.05 -11.35
C ASP A 16 0.97 -13.00 -12.10
N ARG A 17 1.74 -11.91 -11.94
CA ARG A 17 3.03 -11.73 -12.63
C ARG A 17 4.16 -12.57 -12.02
N LEU A 18 4.19 -12.73 -10.70
CA LEU A 18 5.28 -13.40 -9.98
C LEU A 18 4.98 -14.87 -9.67
N ALA A 19 3.72 -15.29 -9.71
CA ALA A 19 3.28 -16.64 -9.35
C ALA A 19 3.91 -17.18 -8.04
N PRO A 20 3.79 -16.47 -6.91
CA PRO A 20 4.38 -16.90 -5.65
C PRO A 20 3.76 -18.23 -5.19
N LYS A 21 4.57 -19.08 -4.56
CA LYS A 21 4.14 -20.40 -4.06
C LYS A 21 2.94 -20.31 -3.11
N ASP A 22 2.96 -19.33 -2.21
CA ASP A 22 1.83 -18.99 -1.35
C ASP A 22 1.18 -17.70 -1.84
N ARG A 23 0.26 -17.86 -2.79
CA ARG A 23 -0.48 -16.76 -3.41
C ARG A 23 -1.36 -16.00 -2.42
N GLU A 24 -2.10 -16.72 -1.59
CA GLU A 24 -3.04 -16.11 -0.65
C GLU A 24 -2.30 -15.35 0.44
N GLY A 25 -1.23 -15.94 1.00
CA GLY A 25 -0.35 -15.26 1.94
C GLY A 25 0.29 -14.00 1.35
N PHE A 26 0.71 -14.06 0.08
CA PHE A 26 1.26 -12.89 -0.63
C PHE A 26 0.25 -11.74 -0.73
N ILE A 27 -0.96 -12.03 -1.23
CA ILE A 27 -2.02 -11.03 -1.40
C ILE A 27 -2.40 -10.42 -0.05
N LEU A 28 -2.54 -11.25 0.99
CA LEU A 28 -2.80 -10.77 2.35
C LEU A 28 -1.68 -9.84 2.84
N GLY A 29 -0.42 -10.22 2.60
CA GLY A 29 0.75 -9.38 2.91
C GLY A 29 0.65 -7.99 2.28
N CYS A 30 0.21 -7.90 1.03
CA CYS A 30 0.04 -6.63 0.31
C CYS A 30 -1.00 -5.69 0.92
N ILE A 31 -1.90 -6.17 1.76
CA ILE A 31 -2.93 -5.34 2.42
C ILE A 31 -2.72 -5.24 3.94
N LEU A 32 -1.88 -6.10 4.52
CA LEU A 32 -1.72 -6.25 5.97
C LEU A 32 -1.32 -4.97 6.73
N PRO A 33 -0.47 -4.06 6.21
CA PRO A 33 -0.16 -2.81 6.92
C PRO A 33 -1.41 -1.96 7.20
N ASP A 34 -2.47 -2.16 6.40
CA ASP A 34 -3.74 -1.46 6.58
C ASP A 34 -4.69 -2.08 7.61
N ALA A 35 -4.36 -3.26 8.13
CA ALA A 35 -5.19 -4.04 9.05
C ALA A 35 -5.07 -3.59 10.51
N LEU A 36 -5.02 -2.29 10.76
CA LEU A 36 -4.98 -1.71 12.11
C LEU A 36 -5.81 -0.41 12.13
N PRO A 37 -6.42 -0.04 13.27
CA PRO A 37 -7.03 1.28 13.41
C PRO A 37 -6.00 2.40 13.20
N ALA A 38 -6.42 3.54 12.64
CA ALA A 38 -5.50 4.63 12.26
C ALA A 38 -4.58 5.12 13.40
N LYS A 39 -5.10 5.18 14.64
CA LYS A 39 -4.31 5.54 15.83
C LYS A 39 -3.24 4.48 16.12
N VAL A 40 -3.61 3.21 16.05
CA VAL A 40 -2.70 2.07 16.32
C VAL A 40 -1.64 1.95 15.22
N LYS A 41 -1.99 2.20 13.94
CA LYS A 41 -1.03 2.30 12.83
C LYS A 41 0.10 3.28 13.14
N GLN A 42 -0.23 4.45 13.69
CA GLN A 42 0.75 5.48 14.05
C GLN A 42 1.60 5.06 15.25
N GLU A 43 0.97 4.54 16.31
CA GLU A 43 1.66 4.11 17.53
C GLU A 43 2.63 2.94 17.28
N ARG A 44 2.23 1.96 16.46
CA ARG A 44 3.05 0.77 16.16
C ARG A 44 3.90 0.94 14.90
N ASN A 45 3.69 2.02 14.15
CA ASN A 45 4.35 2.29 12.88
C ASN A 45 4.29 1.13 11.87
N SER A 46 3.08 0.58 11.63
CA SER A 46 2.89 -0.50 10.65
C SER A 46 3.33 -0.10 9.24
N HIS A 47 3.21 1.17 8.89
CA HIS A 47 3.64 1.68 7.60
C HIS A 47 5.13 2.03 7.53
N PHE A 48 5.95 1.72 8.54
CA PHE A 48 7.40 2.00 8.53
C PHE A 48 7.73 3.45 8.16
N ILE A 49 6.97 4.40 8.68
CA ILE A 49 7.17 5.81 8.38
C ILE A 49 8.45 6.28 9.05
N THR A 50 9.39 6.78 8.24
CA THR A 50 10.62 7.45 8.69
C THR A 50 10.60 8.91 8.23
N VAL A 51 11.18 9.78 9.05
CA VAL A 51 11.41 11.20 8.75
C VAL A 51 12.91 11.48 8.86
N PHE A 52 13.48 12.19 7.89
CA PHE A 52 14.91 12.50 7.84
C PHE A 52 15.17 13.93 7.34
N ASP A 53 16.44 14.33 7.33
CA ASP A 53 16.91 15.71 7.06
C ASP A 53 16.15 16.74 7.91
N ASP A 54 16.30 16.63 9.23
CA ASP A 54 15.70 17.54 10.22
C ASP A 54 14.19 17.76 10.07
N GLY A 55 13.47 16.71 9.64
CA GLY A 55 12.02 16.78 9.48
C GLY A 55 11.56 17.08 8.06
N LYS A 56 12.48 17.41 7.14
CA LYS A 56 12.16 17.86 5.78
C LYS A 56 11.51 16.78 4.94
N TYR A 57 11.98 15.54 5.02
CA TYR A 57 11.48 14.46 4.17
C TYR A 57 10.82 13.37 4.99
N LYS A 58 9.74 12.81 4.44
CA LYS A 58 9.02 11.67 5.01
C LYS A 58 8.83 10.62 3.94
N TRP A 59 9.01 9.35 4.29
CA TRP A 59 8.77 8.23 3.38
C TRP A 59 8.34 6.96 4.13
N PHE A 60 7.86 5.98 3.38
CA PHE A 60 7.57 4.63 3.86
C PHE A 60 8.83 3.79 3.67
N ASP A 61 9.51 3.51 4.77
CA ASP A 61 10.88 2.99 4.80
C ASP A 61 10.91 1.49 4.53
N SER A 62 10.68 1.13 3.27
CA SER A 62 10.73 -0.24 2.80
C SER A 62 12.13 -0.84 3.03
N LEU A 63 13.20 -0.03 2.97
CA LEU A 63 14.57 -0.51 3.12
C LEU A 63 14.83 -0.96 4.57
N ALA A 64 14.40 -0.17 5.56
CA ALA A 64 14.45 -0.58 6.96
C ALA A 64 13.58 -1.82 7.24
N PHE A 65 12.43 -1.96 6.55
CA PHE A 65 11.64 -3.19 6.61
C PHE A 65 12.43 -4.40 6.07
N TYR A 66 13.05 -4.23 4.91
CA TYR A 66 13.87 -5.27 4.28
C TYR A 66 15.01 -5.69 5.20
N GLU A 67 15.77 -4.75 5.77
CA GLU A 67 16.84 -5.03 6.72
C GLU A 67 16.34 -5.78 7.95
N LYS A 68 15.16 -5.43 8.47
CA LYS A 68 14.58 -6.06 9.66
C LYS A 68 14.10 -7.49 9.43
N TYR A 69 13.66 -7.82 8.21
CA TYR A 69 13.01 -9.10 7.88
C TYR A 69 13.60 -9.81 6.66
N ALA A 70 14.88 -9.59 6.38
CA ALA A 70 15.52 -10.04 5.14
C ALA A 70 15.44 -11.56 4.92
N ASP A 71 15.45 -12.35 6.00
CA ASP A 71 15.41 -13.80 5.92
C ASP A 71 13.98 -14.33 5.75
N GLU A 72 13.00 -13.74 6.43
CA GLU A 72 11.59 -14.05 6.24
C GLU A 72 11.12 -13.65 4.84
N LEU A 73 11.57 -12.51 4.31
CA LEU A 73 11.24 -12.03 2.96
C LEU A 73 11.57 -13.02 1.84
N LYS A 74 12.67 -13.77 2.00
CA LYS A 74 13.13 -14.77 1.00
C LYS A 74 12.29 -16.04 1.01
N THR A 75 11.59 -16.31 2.10
CA THR A 75 10.99 -17.63 2.36
C THR A 75 9.49 -17.59 2.62
N ASP A 76 8.95 -16.42 2.95
CA ASP A 76 7.55 -16.22 3.33
C ASP A 76 6.91 -15.09 2.52
N ALA A 77 5.91 -15.48 1.73
CA ALA A 77 5.21 -14.58 0.82
C ALA A 77 4.44 -13.46 1.54
N ILE A 78 4.02 -13.65 2.80
CA ILE A 78 3.35 -12.60 3.60
C ILE A 78 4.27 -11.40 3.79
N TYR A 79 5.54 -11.65 4.11
CA TYR A 79 6.54 -10.60 4.30
C TYR A 79 6.84 -9.91 2.98
N LEU A 80 6.95 -10.67 1.88
CA LEU A 80 7.17 -10.10 0.55
C LEU A 80 6.01 -9.20 0.11
N GLY A 81 4.78 -9.64 0.33
CA GLY A 81 3.60 -8.81 0.07
C GLY A 81 3.62 -7.52 0.90
N TYR A 82 3.97 -7.61 2.18
CA TYR A 82 4.09 -6.44 3.07
C TYR A 82 5.15 -5.46 2.59
N TYR A 83 6.32 -5.96 2.17
CA TYR A 83 7.38 -5.15 1.62
C TYR A 83 6.90 -4.35 0.40
N PHE A 84 6.18 -5.01 -0.52
CA PHE A 84 5.63 -4.35 -1.71
C PHE A 84 4.53 -3.33 -1.39
N HIS A 85 3.77 -3.51 -0.31
CA HIS A 85 2.86 -2.48 0.18
C HIS A 85 3.63 -1.18 0.49
N LEU A 86 4.72 -1.27 1.24
CA LEU A 86 5.52 -0.10 1.63
C LEU A 86 6.14 0.62 0.42
N ILE A 87 6.58 -0.15 -0.60
CA ILE A 87 7.04 0.43 -1.87
C ILE A 87 5.89 1.21 -2.53
N SER A 88 4.72 0.58 -2.63
CA SER A 88 3.55 1.18 -3.28
C SER A 88 3.05 2.43 -2.56
N ASP A 89 3.19 2.53 -1.24
CA ASP A 89 2.79 3.73 -0.51
C ASP A 89 3.59 4.99 -0.89
N ASN A 90 4.89 4.83 -1.20
CA ASN A 90 5.69 5.96 -1.70
C ASN A 90 5.23 6.37 -3.10
N ILE A 91 4.95 5.41 -3.98
CA ILE A 91 4.43 5.66 -5.34
C ILE A 91 3.05 6.30 -5.28
N PHE A 92 2.22 5.89 -4.32
CA PHE A 92 0.91 6.48 -4.07
C PHE A 92 1.09 7.96 -3.73
N ARG A 93 2.02 8.29 -2.84
CA ARG A 93 2.28 9.69 -2.49
C ARG A 93 2.77 10.53 -3.66
N GLN A 94 3.67 9.97 -4.47
CA GLN A 94 4.14 10.62 -5.68
C GLN A 94 2.97 10.85 -6.65
N THR A 95 2.19 9.82 -6.95
CA THR A 95 1.12 9.86 -7.95
C THR A 95 -0.02 10.80 -7.53
N PHE A 96 -0.55 10.64 -6.32
CA PHE A 96 -1.78 11.30 -5.90
C PHE A 96 -1.57 12.68 -5.28
N TYR A 97 -0.35 13.01 -4.82
CA TYR A 97 -0.07 14.35 -4.28
C TYR A 97 0.88 15.17 -5.14
N ILE A 98 1.97 14.58 -5.65
CA ILE A 98 2.98 15.35 -6.40
C ILE A 98 2.57 15.49 -7.86
N ASP A 99 2.37 14.37 -8.57
CA ASP A 99 2.08 14.36 -10.01
C ASP A 99 0.75 15.08 -10.33
N MET A 100 -0.22 15.05 -9.40
CA MET A 100 -1.50 15.77 -9.51
C MET A 100 -1.43 17.23 -9.04
N GLY A 101 -0.32 17.70 -8.49
CA GLY A 101 -0.19 19.07 -7.96
C GLY A 101 -1.02 19.35 -6.71
N LEU A 102 -1.33 18.32 -5.91
CA LEU A 102 -2.19 18.38 -4.71
C LEU A 102 -1.39 18.45 -3.40
N ILE A 103 -0.05 18.51 -3.46
CA ILE A 103 0.81 18.45 -2.29
C ILE A 103 0.58 19.58 -1.29
N THR A 104 0.27 20.78 -1.75
CA THR A 104 0.01 21.96 -0.90
C THR A 104 -1.29 21.83 -0.13
N ARG A 105 -2.23 21.02 -0.62
CA ARG A 105 -3.52 20.71 0.01
C ARG A 105 -3.44 19.50 0.96
N ARG A 106 -2.28 18.88 1.07
CA ARG A 106 -2.09 17.69 1.92
C ARG A 106 -2.37 18.03 3.38
N GLY A 107 -3.32 17.31 3.97
CA GLY A 107 -3.77 17.55 5.35
C GLY A 107 -5.09 18.31 5.45
N GLU A 108 -5.58 18.90 4.35
CA GLU A 108 -6.91 19.51 4.30
C GLU A 108 -8.00 18.45 4.45
N LYS A 109 -8.96 18.69 5.34
CA LYS A 109 -10.13 17.81 5.53
C LYS A 109 -10.94 17.65 4.23
N SER A 110 -11.11 18.73 3.48
CA SER A 110 -11.83 18.73 2.20
C SER A 110 -11.16 17.85 1.16
N LEU A 111 -9.83 17.89 1.03
CA LEU A 111 -9.11 17.01 0.11
C LEU A 111 -9.32 15.53 0.47
N PHE A 112 -9.31 15.19 1.76
CA PHE A 112 -9.62 13.82 2.18
C PHE A 112 -11.02 13.40 1.76
N GLU A 113 -12.04 14.24 2.00
CA GLU A 113 -13.43 13.98 1.59
C GLU A 113 -13.57 13.83 0.07
N GLU A 114 -12.88 14.67 -0.71
CA GLU A 114 -12.83 14.61 -2.18
C GLU A 114 -12.18 13.30 -2.66
N PHE A 115 -11.09 12.85 -2.04
CA PHE A 115 -10.48 11.55 -2.33
C PHE A 115 -11.40 10.39 -1.96
N TYR A 116 -12.08 10.46 -0.81
CA TYR A 116 -13.06 9.44 -0.41
C TYR A 116 -14.20 9.31 -1.42
N ASN A 117 -14.70 10.43 -1.94
CA ASN A 117 -15.69 10.41 -3.02
C ASN A 117 -15.18 9.64 -4.25
N ASP A 118 -13.97 9.97 -4.70
CA ASP A 118 -13.41 9.34 -5.90
C ASP A 118 -13.13 7.84 -5.70
N TYR A 119 -12.61 7.44 -4.53
CA TYR A 119 -12.46 6.03 -4.21
C TYR A 119 -13.79 5.29 -4.27
N ASN A 120 -14.82 5.80 -3.58
CA ASN A 120 -16.11 5.14 -3.51
C ASN A 120 -16.78 5.03 -4.90
N LEU A 121 -16.62 6.04 -5.76
CA LEU A 121 -17.11 5.99 -7.14
C LEU A 121 -16.33 5.00 -8.02
N LEU A 122 -15.05 4.80 -7.73
CA LEU A 122 -14.17 3.91 -8.50
C LEU A 122 -14.14 2.48 -7.98
N ASN A 123 -14.56 2.18 -6.75
CA ASN A 123 -14.50 0.83 -6.18
C ASN A 123 -15.13 -0.27 -7.08
N PRO A 124 -16.32 -0.06 -7.71
CA PRO A 124 -16.86 -1.04 -8.66
C PRO A 124 -15.97 -1.21 -9.90
N GLN A 125 -15.41 -0.11 -10.41
CA GLN A 125 -14.52 -0.13 -11.58
C GLN A 125 -13.17 -0.79 -11.27
N ILE A 126 -12.64 -0.59 -10.06
CA ILE A 126 -11.43 -1.25 -9.56
C ILE A 126 -11.70 -2.74 -9.42
N THR A 127 -12.82 -3.11 -8.79
CA THR A 127 -13.23 -4.50 -8.61
C THR A 127 -13.33 -5.24 -9.94
N ALA A 128 -14.10 -4.71 -10.88
CA ALA A 128 -14.27 -5.32 -12.20
C ALA A 128 -12.98 -5.26 -13.04
N GLY A 129 -12.27 -4.12 -13.01
CA GLY A 129 -11.11 -3.87 -13.85
C GLY A 129 -9.88 -4.71 -13.51
N PHE A 130 -9.74 -5.12 -12.24
CA PHE A 130 -8.66 -6.00 -11.79
C PHE A 130 -9.11 -7.43 -11.46
N GLY A 131 -10.39 -7.76 -11.67
CA GLY A 131 -10.94 -9.09 -11.36
C GLY A 131 -10.80 -9.44 -9.87
N LEU A 132 -11.15 -8.50 -8.99
CA LEU A 132 -11.09 -8.69 -7.55
C LEU A 132 -12.26 -9.56 -7.08
N GLU A 133 -11.98 -10.47 -6.16
CA GLU A 133 -12.94 -11.46 -5.67
C GLU A 133 -13.02 -11.41 -4.15
N LYS A 134 -14.13 -11.89 -3.59
CA LYS A 134 -14.32 -11.95 -2.13
C LYS A 134 -13.83 -13.28 -1.56
N ASN A 135 -12.54 -13.55 -1.71
CA ASN A 135 -11.93 -14.84 -1.36
C ASN A 135 -10.60 -14.74 -0.60
N ILE A 136 -10.24 -13.55 -0.10
CA ILE A 136 -9.06 -13.38 0.74
C ILE A 136 -9.20 -14.24 1.99
N ALA A 137 -8.26 -15.16 2.18
CA ALA A 137 -8.17 -16.01 3.36
C ALA A 137 -7.08 -15.52 4.32
N VAL A 138 -7.34 -15.61 5.62
CA VAL A 138 -6.34 -15.38 6.67
C VAL A 138 -5.72 -16.72 7.07
N PRO A 139 -4.45 -17.01 6.71
CA PRO A 139 -3.84 -18.28 7.04
C PRO A 139 -3.48 -18.32 8.53
N GLU A 140 -3.75 -19.44 9.21
CA GLU A 140 -3.47 -19.60 10.65
C GLU A 140 -2.01 -19.29 11.02
N ARG A 141 -1.08 -19.63 10.11
CA ARG A 141 0.35 -19.35 10.26
C ARG A 141 0.68 -17.87 10.46
N LEU A 142 -0.18 -16.94 10.03
CA LEU A 142 -0.01 -15.51 10.24
C LEU A 142 0.21 -15.20 11.73
N PHE A 143 -0.60 -15.80 12.61
CA PHE A 143 -0.60 -15.51 14.05
C PHE A 143 0.70 -15.94 14.75
N GLU A 144 1.50 -16.80 14.11
CA GLU A 144 2.78 -17.27 14.61
C GLU A 144 3.96 -16.42 14.12
N THR A 145 3.76 -15.63 13.06
CA THR A 145 4.80 -14.80 12.45
C THR A 145 5.34 -13.75 13.42
N LYS A 146 6.62 -13.40 13.27
CA LYS A 146 7.22 -12.25 13.94
C LYS A 146 6.47 -10.96 13.57
N LEU A 147 6.05 -10.84 12.31
CA LEU A 147 5.24 -9.72 11.82
C LEU A 147 3.97 -9.52 12.66
N TYR A 148 3.17 -10.57 12.87
CA TYR A 148 1.97 -10.46 13.70
C TYR A 148 2.30 -10.14 15.16
N LYS A 149 3.37 -10.72 15.73
CA LYS A 149 3.80 -10.42 17.11
C LYS A 149 4.24 -8.96 17.28
N ASP A 150 4.89 -8.38 16.28
CA ASP A 150 5.37 -7.00 16.32
C ASP A 150 4.22 -5.97 16.21
N TYR A 151 3.17 -6.27 15.43
CA TYR A 151 2.14 -5.29 15.08
C TYR A 151 0.71 -5.61 15.54
N GLY A 152 0.38 -6.89 15.80
CA GLY A 152 -0.94 -7.34 16.27
C GLY A 152 -2.10 -6.96 15.35
N PHE A 153 -2.03 -7.36 14.07
CA PHE A 153 -3.00 -6.99 13.04
C PHE A 153 -4.41 -7.53 13.28
N GLU A 154 -5.39 -6.87 12.67
CA GLU A 154 -6.81 -7.22 12.64
C GLU A 154 -7.26 -7.48 11.19
N PRO A 155 -6.75 -8.53 10.50
CA PRO A 155 -6.98 -8.73 9.06
C PRO A 155 -8.47 -8.92 8.72
N GLU A 156 -9.23 -9.59 9.58
CA GLU A 156 -10.67 -9.80 9.38
C GLU A 156 -11.45 -8.49 9.29
N ASN A 157 -11.10 -7.48 10.09
CA ASN A 157 -11.73 -6.16 10.04
C ASN A 157 -11.46 -5.48 8.71
N LEU A 158 -10.21 -5.55 8.22
CA LEU A 158 -9.83 -4.99 6.93
C LEU A 158 -10.54 -5.69 5.77
N ILE A 159 -10.63 -7.02 5.80
CA ILE A 159 -11.26 -7.84 4.76
C ILE A 159 -12.77 -7.53 4.70
N ASN A 160 -13.44 -7.42 5.85
CA ASN A 160 -14.85 -7.04 5.91
C ASN A 160 -15.10 -5.66 5.29
N ASP A 161 -14.27 -4.67 5.64
CA ASP A 161 -14.37 -3.34 5.04
C ASP A 161 -14.07 -3.35 3.53
N LEU A 162 -13.05 -4.12 3.08
CA LEU A 162 -12.74 -4.31 1.65
C LEU A 162 -13.95 -4.84 0.89
N TYR A 163 -14.63 -5.85 1.44
CA TYR A 163 -15.80 -6.44 0.80
C TYR A 163 -17.00 -5.49 0.80
N ALA A 164 -17.15 -4.67 1.84
CA ALA A 164 -18.15 -3.60 1.86
C ALA A 164 -17.83 -2.53 0.80
N ASP A 165 -16.56 -2.17 0.64
CA ASP A 165 -16.10 -1.24 -0.40
C ASP A 165 -16.37 -1.79 -1.81
N MET A 166 -16.20 -3.10 -2.04
CA MET A 166 -16.54 -3.78 -3.31
C MET A 166 -18.04 -3.76 -3.62
N ASP A 167 -18.89 -3.84 -2.59
CA ASP A 167 -20.36 -3.77 -2.74
C ASP A 167 -20.90 -2.34 -2.82
N MET A 168 -20.05 -1.35 -2.53
CA MET A 168 -20.48 0.04 -2.49
C MET A 168 -20.71 0.56 -3.92
N HIS A 169 -21.96 0.93 -4.19
CA HIS A 169 -22.35 1.57 -5.43
C HIS A 169 -22.95 2.93 -5.08
N ILE A 170 -22.22 3.99 -5.42
CA ILE A 170 -22.68 5.37 -5.24
C ILE A 170 -22.74 6.09 -6.58
N GLU A 171 -23.64 7.06 -6.69
CA GLU A 171 -23.72 7.96 -7.83
C GLU A 171 -22.97 9.26 -7.52
N GLY A 172 -22.32 9.85 -8.53
CA GLY A 172 -21.58 11.09 -8.36
C GLY A 172 -20.60 11.35 -9.49
N THR A 173 -19.77 12.37 -9.31
CA THR A 173 -18.72 12.77 -10.25
C THR A 173 -17.35 12.69 -9.59
N LEU A 174 -16.38 12.17 -10.33
CA LEU A 174 -14.98 12.18 -9.91
C LEU A 174 -14.46 13.62 -9.79
N ARG A 175 -13.57 13.88 -8.82
CA ARG A 175 -13.02 15.19 -8.48
C ARG A 175 -11.57 15.36 -8.91
N HIS A 176 -10.76 14.33 -8.71
CA HIS A 176 -9.30 14.39 -8.85
C HIS A 176 -8.74 13.32 -9.77
N PHE A 177 -9.24 12.08 -9.66
CA PHE A 177 -8.62 10.97 -10.39
C PHE A 177 -9.61 10.01 -11.03
N SER A 178 -9.16 9.43 -12.13
CA SER A 178 -9.89 8.45 -12.93
C SER A 178 -9.34 7.05 -12.74
N MET A 179 -10.05 6.07 -13.29
CA MET A 179 -9.59 4.68 -13.35
C MET A 179 -8.24 4.53 -14.07
N ASP A 180 -7.92 5.40 -15.04
CA ASP A 180 -6.63 5.35 -15.74
C ASP A 180 -5.46 5.73 -14.82
N ILE A 181 -5.69 6.66 -13.90
CA ILE A 181 -4.67 7.01 -12.90
C ILE A 181 -4.50 5.86 -11.90
N VAL A 182 -5.59 5.19 -11.51
CA VAL A 182 -5.52 3.99 -10.67
C VAL A 182 -4.74 2.87 -11.36
N ARG A 183 -5.00 2.59 -12.64
CA ARG A 183 -4.23 1.61 -13.43
C ARG A 183 -2.75 1.99 -13.50
N GLY A 184 -2.47 3.25 -13.83
CA GLY A 184 -1.10 3.77 -13.86
C GLY A 184 -0.38 3.63 -12.53
N PHE A 185 -1.05 3.86 -11.41
CA PHE A 185 -0.50 3.62 -10.08
C PHE A 185 -0.17 2.13 -9.84
N VAL A 186 -1.11 1.23 -10.14
CA VAL A 186 -0.91 -0.22 -9.96
C VAL A 186 0.22 -0.74 -10.83
N ASP A 187 0.27 -0.34 -12.11
CA ASP A 187 1.32 -0.76 -13.04
C ASP A 187 2.70 -0.24 -12.62
N LYS A 188 2.82 1.06 -12.33
CA LYS A 188 4.08 1.65 -11.84
C LYS A 188 4.56 0.95 -10.56
N SER A 189 3.63 0.64 -9.65
CA SER A 189 3.94 -0.07 -8.41
C SER A 189 4.40 -1.49 -8.64
N ALA A 190 3.69 -2.23 -9.51
CA ALA A 190 4.05 -3.59 -9.84
C ALA A 190 5.43 -3.65 -10.51
N ASP A 191 5.71 -2.76 -11.46
CA ASP A 191 6.97 -2.71 -12.18
C ASP A 191 8.16 -2.41 -11.26
N LEU A 192 8.01 -1.45 -10.32
CA LEU A 192 9.07 -1.17 -9.35
C LEU A 192 9.29 -2.35 -8.40
N CYS A 193 8.22 -2.96 -7.88
CA CYS A 193 8.31 -4.13 -6.99
C CYS A 193 9.02 -5.31 -7.66
N ILE A 194 8.70 -5.59 -8.93
CA ILE A 194 9.33 -6.67 -9.71
C ILE A 194 10.82 -6.37 -9.93
N ARG A 195 11.16 -5.16 -10.40
CA ARG A 195 12.56 -4.74 -10.60
C ARG A 195 13.38 -4.83 -9.32
N GLU A 196 12.79 -4.41 -8.20
CA GLU A 196 13.39 -4.48 -6.88
C GLU A 196 13.67 -5.93 -6.48
N LEU A 197 12.68 -6.82 -6.58
CA LEU A 197 12.85 -8.24 -6.29
C LEU A 197 13.91 -8.89 -7.19
N GLU A 198 13.92 -8.57 -8.49
CA GLU A 198 14.93 -9.05 -9.43
C GLU A 198 16.33 -8.57 -9.07
N ALA A 199 16.49 -7.32 -8.65
CA ALA A 199 17.79 -6.79 -8.25
C ALA A 199 18.31 -7.46 -6.98
N LEU A 200 17.46 -7.60 -5.97
CA LEU A 200 17.77 -8.29 -4.72
C LEU A 200 18.14 -9.76 -4.96
N THR A 201 17.35 -10.47 -5.76
CA THR A 201 17.59 -11.90 -6.10
C THR A 201 18.92 -12.09 -6.84
N ASN A 202 19.31 -11.12 -7.67
CA ASN A 202 20.57 -11.14 -8.41
C ASN A 202 21.76 -10.50 -7.63
N GLY A 203 21.59 -10.16 -6.36
CA GLY A 203 22.65 -9.57 -5.54
C GLY A 203 23.09 -8.16 -5.96
N ARG A 204 22.24 -7.42 -6.71
CA ARG A 204 22.52 -6.06 -7.19
C ARG A 204 22.18 -4.95 -6.18
N GLY A 205 21.57 -5.30 -5.05
CA GLY A 205 21.07 -4.35 -4.07
C GLY A 205 19.72 -3.73 -4.46
N HIS A 206 19.30 -2.71 -3.70
CA HIS A 206 18.06 -1.98 -3.92
C HIS A 206 18.12 -1.12 -5.19
N VAL A 207 17.01 -1.03 -5.95
CA VAL A 207 16.94 -0.26 -7.21
C VAL A 207 16.53 1.19 -7.02
N TYR A 208 16.32 1.61 -5.78
CA TYR A 208 15.98 2.97 -5.40
C TYR A 208 16.60 3.32 -4.04
N ASP A 209 16.68 4.62 -3.75
CA ASP A 209 17.04 5.12 -2.43
C ASP A 209 15.96 6.01 -1.80
N LYS A 210 16.23 6.43 -0.55
CA LYS A 210 15.30 7.27 0.22
C LYS A 210 15.08 8.65 -0.40
N TYR A 211 16.05 9.22 -1.11
CA TYR A 211 15.91 10.54 -1.73
C TYR A 211 15.06 10.50 -2.99
N GLU A 212 15.08 9.38 -3.72
CA GLU A 212 14.23 9.16 -4.89
C GLU A 212 12.76 8.94 -4.52
N MET A 213 12.49 8.25 -3.40
CA MET A 213 11.13 7.83 -3.02
C MET A 213 10.47 8.70 -1.94
N ALA A 214 11.26 9.48 -1.19
CA ALA A 214 10.68 10.40 -0.21
C ALA A 214 10.03 11.60 -0.87
N ILE A 215 9.02 12.15 -0.19
CA ILE A 215 8.47 13.45 -0.56
C ILE A 215 8.66 14.44 0.59
N GLU A 216 8.68 15.71 0.23
CA GLU A 216 8.74 16.80 1.21
C GLU A 216 7.57 16.70 2.20
N ASN A 217 7.91 16.89 3.46
CA ASN A 217 7.01 16.79 4.57
C ASN A 217 6.26 18.10 4.74
N HIS A 218 5.35 18.39 3.82
CA HIS A 218 4.36 19.44 3.99
C HIS A 218 3.31 18.91 4.97
N TYR A 219 3.53 19.08 6.26
CA TYR A 219 2.40 19.39 7.12
C TYR A 219 2.17 20.87 6.90
N SER A 220 0.98 21.24 6.38
CA SER A 220 0.53 22.63 6.41
C SER A 220 0.92 23.19 7.77
N ASP A 221 1.76 24.22 7.80
CA ASP A 221 2.10 24.92 9.03
C ASP A 221 0.78 25.13 9.77
N LYS A 222 0.59 24.40 10.88
CA LYS A 222 -0.48 24.68 11.81
C LYS A 222 -0.10 26.01 12.47
N LYS A 223 -0.34 27.11 11.75
CA LYS A 223 -0.51 28.43 12.33
C LYS A 223 -1.94 28.57 12.79
#